data_AF-A0A2D4MH82-F1
#
_entry.id   AF-A0A2D4MH82-F1
#
_cell.length_a   1.000
_cell.length_b   1.000
_cell.length_c   1.000
_cell.angle_alpha   90.00
_cell.angle_beta   90.00
_cell.angle_gamma   90.00
#
_symmetry.space_group_name_H-M   'P 1'
#
loop_
_entity.id
_entity.type
_entity.pdbx_description
1 polymer ?
#
loop_
_entity_poly.entity_id
_entity_poly.type
_entity_poly.pdbx_seq_one_letter_code
_entity_poly.pdbx_strand_id
1 'polypeptide(L)'
;MEAQKENVPRRDHSGEEKAEAREASTFCQTKQCCKFDFQEENKKTNSSDFSDPIYKEISLTNGYINRMSREELRAKLAEFRLDTRGVKDVLKKRLKNYYKKEKLMHKQPPNAEDYYNYICVIDFEATCEEKNQPEFTHEIIEFPIVLLNTQTLQIEDTFQQYVKPEINPQLSDFCINLTGISQELVEKADEFPKVLQRVVDWMKQKELGSKYSYCLLTDGYVLGTDIH
;
A
#
# COMPACT_ATOMS: atom_id res chain seq x y z
N MET A 1 33.48 36.19 -36.52
CA MET A 1 32.39 37.12 -36.88
C MET A 1 32.22 38.08 -35.72
N GLU A 2 31.82 39.32 -36.00
CA GLU A 2 31.97 40.45 -35.08
C GLU A 2 30.76 40.62 -34.13
N ALA A 3 30.88 41.59 -33.22
CA ALA A 3 29.88 41.91 -32.20
C ALA A 3 29.22 43.28 -32.42
N GLN A 4 28.09 43.49 -31.74
CA GLN A 4 27.39 44.77 -31.54
C GLN A 4 26.76 45.45 -32.78
N LYS A 5 25.45 45.71 -32.71
CA LYS A 5 24.94 47.04 -32.30
C LYS A 5 23.43 47.07 -32.10
N GLU A 6 22.99 48.04 -31.30
CA GLU A 6 21.59 48.40 -31.07
C GLU A 6 20.99 49.14 -32.28
N ASN A 7 19.66 49.28 -32.30
CA ASN A 7 19.06 50.59 -32.57
C ASN A 7 17.60 50.70 -32.09
N VAL A 8 17.26 51.82 -31.46
CA VAL A 8 15.91 52.25 -31.09
C VAL A 8 15.77 53.74 -31.36
N PRO A 9 14.63 54.20 -31.93
CA PRO A 9 14.13 55.54 -31.63
C PRO A 9 12.68 55.52 -31.08
N ARG A 10 12.32 56.56 -30.32
CA ARG A 10 11.03 56.72 -29.61
C ARG A 10 10.08 57.72 -30.28
N ARG A 11 8.81 57.69 -29.84
CA ARG A 11 8.00 58.79 -29.26
C ARG A 11 6.76 58.15 -28.59
N ASP A 12 6.32 58.40 -27.34
CA ASP A 12 6.04 59.66 -26.62
C ASP A 12 4.78 60.38 -27.18
N HIS A 13 3.65 60.63 -26.49
CA HIS A 13 3.06 60.23 -25.19
C HIS A 13 1.53 59.95 -25.43
N SER A 14 0.54 59.78 -24.53
CA SER A 14 0.28 59.84 -23.05
C SER A 14 -1.01 59.01 -22.77
N GLY A 15 -1.63 58.86 -21.58
CA GLY A 15 -1.36 59.33 -20.21
C GLY A 15 -2.60 59.95 -19.52
N GLU A 16 -3.44 59.16 -18.81
CA GLU A 16 -4.46 59.63 -17.84
C GLU A 16 -4.97 58.51 -16.90
N GLU A 17 -5.35 58.84 -15.65
CA GLU A 17 -5.96 57.93 -14.65
C GLU A 17 -7.39 58.34 -14.30
N LYS A 18 -8.26 57.35 -13.98
CA LYS A 18 -9.37 57.48 -13.00
C LYS A 18 -10.01 56.12 -12.66
N ALA A 19 -10.86 56.09 -11.63
CA ALA A 19 -11.23 54.86 -10.92
C ALA A 19 -12.72 54.74 -10.55
N GLU A 20 -13.06 53.49 -10.19
CA GLU A 20 -14.11 53.05 -9.25
C GLU A 20 -15.56 52.82 -9.74
N ALA A 21 -16.21 51.87 -9.03
CA ALA A 21 -17.62 51.44 -9.05
C ALA A 21 -18.14 50.66 -10.28
N ARG A 22 -19.15 49.77 -10.17
CA ARG A 22 -19.52 48.70 -9.20
C ARG A 22 -20.93 48.21 -9.60
N GLU A 23 -21.15 46.90 -9.71
CA GLU A 23 -22.40 46.10 -9.49
C GLU A 23 -22.51 44.89 -10.45
N ALA A 24 -23.35 43.87 -10.21
CA ALA A 24 -23.38 42.92 -9.08
C ALA A 24 -24.55 41.91 -9.23
N SER A 25 -24.26 40.66 -9.59
CA SER A 25 -25.15 39.49 -9.42
C SER A 25 -24.30 38.20 -9.58
N THR A 26 -24.27 37.19 -8.69
CA THR A 26 -25.34 36.49 -7.92
C THR A 26 -26.19 35.62 -8.85
N PHE A 27 -26.19 34.28 -8.78
CA PHE A 27 -25.68 33.29 -7.80
C PHE A 27 -24.90 32.17 -8.56
N CYS A 28 -24.21 31.16 -8.01
CA CYS A 28 -24.10 30.57 -6.66
C CYS A 28 -22.74 29.84 -6.50
N GLN A 29 -22.42 29.26 -5.33
CA GLN A 29 -21.38 28.23 -5.15
C GLN A 29 -21.82 27.16 -4.13
N THR A 30 -21.85 25.89 -4.53
CA THR A 30 -22.08 24.76 -3.61
C THR A 30 -20.78 23.96 -3.41
N LYS A 31 -19.79 24.58 -2.76
CA LYS A 31 -18.67 23.83 -2.17
C LYS A 31 -19.21 23.01 -0.99
N GLN A 32 -19.65 21.78 -1.24
CA GLN A 32 -19.93 20.84 -0.16
C GLN A 32 -18.60 20.37 0.43
N CYS A 33 -18.06 21.20 1.32
CA CYS A 33 -16.89 20.91 2.12
C CYS A 33 -17.26 19.80 3.11
N CYS A 34 -17.09 18.54 2.70
CA CYS A 34 -17.09 17.41 3.60
C CYS A 34 -15.92 17.61 4.58
N LYS A 35 -16.25 18.00 5.81
CA LYS A 35 -15.25 18.19 6.86
C LYS A 35 -14.57 16.86 7.14
N PHE A 36 -13.34 16.72 6.65
CA PHE A 36 -12.37 15.86 7.30
C PHE A 36 -11.99 16.55 8.61
N ASP A 37 -12.78 16.29 9.65
CA ASP A 37 -12.38 16.58 11.04
C ASP A 37 -11.28 15.56 11.42
N PHE A 38 -10.11 15.72 10.81
CA PHE A 38 -8.88 14.99 11.12
C PHE A 38 -8.37 15.50 12.46
N GLN A 39 -9.05 15.08 13.52
CA GLN A 39 -8.56 15.25 14.88
C GLN A 39 -7.33 14.36 15.03
N GLU A 40 -6.16 14.95 14.82
CA GLU A 40 -5.00 14.50 15.58
C GLU A 40 -5.36 14.59 17.06
N GLU A 41 -5.79 13.47 17.65
CA GLU A 41 -5.45 13.22 19.05
C GLU A 41 -3.93 13.23 19.10
N ASN A 42 -3.36 14.41 19.38
CA ASN A 42 -1.93 14.64 19.55
C ASN A 42 -1.53 14.03 20.91
N LYS A 43 -1.64 12.71 20.96
CA LYS A 43 -1.48 11.84 22.12
C LYS A 43 0.00 11.70 22.36
N LYS A 44 0.58 12.78 22.90
CA LYS A 44 1.94 12.83 23.44
C LYS A 44 2.12 11.57 24.28
N THR A 45 2.94 10.64 23.77
CA THR A 45 3.29 9.39 24.44
C THR A 45 4.20 9.72 25.61
N ASN A 46 3.59 10.19 26.69
CA ASN A 46 4.24 10.44 27.96
C ASN A 46 4.99 9.17 28.38
N SER A 47 6.17 9.33 28.95
CA SER A 47 7.22 8.31 29.05
C SER A 47 6.96 7.19 30.09
N SER A 48 5.70 6.81 30.28
CA SER A 48 5.22 5.91 31.33
C SER A 48 4.56 4.61 30.84
N ASP A 49 4.21 4.46 29.56
CA ASP A 49 3.41 3.30 29.09
C ASP A 49 4.10 1.94 29.24
N PHE A 50 5.43 1.91 29.39
CA PHE A 50 6.22 0.69 29.66
C PHE A 50 6.56 0.46 31.14
N SER A 51 5.93 1.20 32.06
CA SER A 51 6.15 1.06 33.52
C SER A 51 5.58 -0.21 34.15
N ASP A 52 4.79 -0.99 33.39
CA ASP A 52 4.19 -2.24 33.83
C ASP A 52 5.26 -3.32 34.16
N PRO A 53 5.22 -3.96 35.35
CA PRO A 53 6.04 -5.14 35.65
C PRO A 53 5.99 -6.25 34.58
N ILE A 54 4.86 -6.42 33.88
CA ILE A 54 4.70 -7.39 32.78
C ILE A 54 5.69 -7.11 31.63
N TYR A 55 5.96 -5.84 31.31
CA TYR A 55 6.96 -5.51 30.27
C TYR A 55 8.39 -5.84 30.70
N LYS A 56 8.71 -5.71 32.00
CA LYS A 56 10.00 -6.15 32.55
C LYS A 56 10.18 -7.66 32.41
N GLU A 57 9.14 -8.44 32.69
CA GLU A 57 9.17 -9.89 32.49
C GLU A 57 9.28 -10.28 31.01
N ILE A 58 8.53 -9.62 30.11
CA ILE A 58 8.61 -9.86 28.67
C ILE A 58 10.01 -9.52 28.13
N SER A 59 10.64 -8.47 28.65
CA SER A 59 12.04 -8.12 28.32
C SER A 59 13.02 -9.23 28.73
N LEU A 60 12.87 -9.80 29.95
CA LEU A 60 13.65 -10.95 30.39
C LEU A 60 13.42 -12.18 29.48
N THR A 61 12.15 -12.52 29.20
CA THR A 61 11.78 -13.63 28.30
C THR A 61 12.35 -13.45 26.89
N ASN A 62 12.26 -12.24 26.33
CA ASN A 62 12.89 -11.89 25.04
C ASN A 62 14.41 -12.08 25.07
N GLY A 63 15.06 -11.75 26.19
CA GLY A 63 16.48 -11.97 26.42
C GLY A 63 16.88 -13.45 26.42
N TYR A 64 16.08 -14.34 27.02
CA TYR A 64 16.31 -15.79 26.92
C TYR A 64 16.11 -16.29 25.49
N ILE A 65 15.02 -15.92 24.82
CA ILE A 65 14.72 -16.35 23.44
C ILE A 65 15.79 -15.88 22.44
N ASN A 66 16.43 -14.74 22.67
CA ASN A 66 17.57 -14.28 21.87
C ASN A 66 18.79 -15.22 21.95
N ARG A 67 19.01 -15.87 23.11
CA ARG A 67 20.18 -16.73 23.38
C ARG A 67 20.02 -18.17 22.88
N MET A 68 18.78 -18.66 22.71
CA MET A 68 18.50 -20.04 22.29
C MET A 68 19.12 -20.40 20.93
N SER A 69 19.52 -21.66 20.76
CA SER A 69 19.82 -22.31 19.47
C SER A 69 18.57 -22.41 18.57
N ARG A 70 18.74 -22.77 17.30
CA ARG A 70 17.60 -22.97 16.39
C ARG A 70 16.81 -24.22 16.80
N GLU A 71 17.51 -25.21 17.34
CA GLU A 71 17.01 -26.53 17.72
C GLU A 71 16.15 -26.42 19.00
N GLU A 72 16.61 -25.70 20.02
CA GLU A 72 15.81 -25.36 21.21
C GLU A 72 14.56 -24.52 20.84
N LEU A 73 14.68 -23.58 19.89
CA LEU A 73 13.53 -22.80 19.41
C LEU A 73 12.50 -23.70 18.73
N ARG A 74 12.92 -24.67 17.91
CA ARG A 74 12.00 -25.65 17.29
C ARG A 74 11.38 -26.58 18.34
N ALA A 75 12.13 -27.04 19.33
CA ALA A 75 11.61 -27.87 20.41
C ALA A 75 10.53 -27.14 21.22
N LYS A 76 10.77 -25.88 21.64
CA LYS A 76 9.77 -25.08 22.37
C LYS A 76 8.56 -24.71 21.50
N LEU A 77 8.74 -24.43 20.21
CA LEU A 77 7.61 -24.21 19.31
C LEU A 77 6.76 -25.48 19.14
N ALA A 78 7.37 -26.67 19.03
CA ALA A 78 6.67 -27.94 18.96
C ALA A 78 5.90 -28.28 20.25
N GLU A 79 6.48 -28.00 21.42
CA GLU A 79 5.84 -28.14 22.74
C GLU A 79 4.52 -27.36 22.82
N PHE A 80 4.49 -26.13 22.29
CA PHE A 80 3.28 -25.30 22.18
C PHE A 80 2.44 -25.55 20.93
N ARG A 81 2.73 -26.61 20.15
CA ARG A 81 2.05 -26.98 18.89
C ARG A 81 2.06 -25.88 17.81
N LEU A 82 3.07 -25.01 17.83
CA LEU A 82 3.28 -23.94 16.87
C LEU A 82 4.14 -24.42 15.68
N ASP A 83 4.01 -23.75 14.53
CA ASP A 83 4.84 -24.04 13.35
C ASP A 83 6.34 -23.92 13.69
N THR A 84 7.13 -24.92 13.29
CA THR A 84 8.59 -24.97 13.50
C THR A 84 9.40 -24.64 12.25
N ARG A 85 8.76 -24.31 11.12
CA ARG A 85 9.40 -23.92 9.85
C ARG A 85 9.90 -22.47 9.88
N GLY A 86 10.93 -22.19 9.09
CA GLY A 86 11.55 -20.86 8.90
C GLY A 86 12.96 -20.75 9.48
N VAL A 87 13.63 -19.64 9.16
CA VAL A 87 14.96 -19.29 9.66
C VAL A 87 14.94 -18.88 11.15
N LYS A 88 16.11 -18.88 11.80
CA LYS A 88 16.23 -18.73 13.27
C LYS A 88 15.44 -17.54 13.83
N ASP A 89 15.48 -16.39 13.16
CA ASP A 89 14.82 -15.17 13.63
C ASP A 89 13.30 -15.15 13.41
N VAL A 90 12.79 -15.89 12.43
CA VAL A 90 11.34 -16.18 12.32
C VAL A 90 10.89 -17.02 13.51
N LEU A 91 11.67 -18.03 13.90
CA LEU A 91 11.38 -18.85 15.09
C LEU A 91 11.43 -18.02 16.37
N LYS A 92 12.44 -17.15 16.54
CA LYS A 92 12.49 -16.18 17.66
C LYS A 92 11.24 -15.28 17.67
N LYS A 93 10.88 -14.66 16.53
CA LYS A 93 9.73 -13.74 16.44
C LYS A 93 8.42 -14.46 16.78
N ARG A 94 8.23 -15.69 16.28
CA ARG A 94 7.07 -16.54 16.60
C ARG A 94 6.98 -16.86 18.10
N LEU A 95 8.08 -17.31 18.73
CA LEU A 95 8.09 -17.66 20.15
C LEU A 95 7.96 -16.43 21.08
N LYS A 96 8.58 -15.30 20.73
CA LYS A 96 8.38 -14.02 21.44
C LYS A 96 6.93 -13.55 21.38
N ASN A 97 6.30 -13.62 20.19
CA ASN A 97 4.91 -13.22 20.02
C ASN A 97 3.96 -14.11 20.83
N TYR A 98 4.23 -15.43 20.91
CA TYR A 98 3.49 -16.34 21.78
C TYR A 98 3.56 -15.88 23.25
N TYR A 99 4.76 -15.79 23.84
CA TYR A 99 4.90 -15.37 25.24
C TYR A 99 4.41 -13.93 25.52
N LYS A 100 4.52 -13.01 24.55
CA LYS A 100 3.90 -11.67 24.66
C LYS A 100 2.38 -11.79 24.73
N LYS A 101 1.76 -12.60 23.86
CA LYS A 101 0.31 -12.80 23.84
C LYS A 101 -0.18 -13.40 25.15
N GLU A 102 0.41 -14.51 25.60
CA GLU A 102 0.08 -15.16 26.88
C GLU A 102 0.12 -14.17 28.06
N LYS A 103 1.17 -13.34 28.15
CA LYS A 103 1.33 -12.38 29.26
C LYS A 103 0.46 -11.12 29.16
N LEU A 104 0.03 -10.71 27.96
CA LEU A 104 -0.87 -9.55 27.79
C LEU A 104 -2.35 -9.93 27.87
N MET A 105 -2.73 -11.18 27.55
CA MET A 105 -4.13 -11.65 27.53
C MET A 105 -4.85 -11.54 28.88
N HIS A 106 -4.13 -11.33 29.99
CA HIS A 106 -4.71 -11.12 31.32
C HIS A 106 -5.12 -9.66 31.62
N LYS A 107 -4.79 -8.67 30.77
CA LYS A 107 -5.14 -7.26 31.04
C LYS A 107 -6.39 -6.74 30.34
N GLN A 108 -6.62 -7.14 29.10
CA GLN A 108 -7.87 -7.01 28.33
C GLN A 108 -7.68 -7.71 26.98
N PRO A 109 -8.75 -8.21 26.32
CA PRO A 109 -8.66 -8.50 24.89
C PRO A 109 -8.40 -7.19 24.12
N PRO A 110 -7.61 -7.19 23.03
CA PRO A 110 -7.55 -6.03 22.14
C PRO A 110 -8.95 -5.75 21.57
N ASN A 111 -9.31 -4.48 21.39
CA ASN A 111 -10.63 -4.16 20.86
C ASN A 111 -10.70 -4.60 19.39
N ALA A 112 -11.73 -5.35 19.02
CA ALA A 112 -11.80 -5.96 17.69
C ALA A 112 -11.96 -4.92 16.55
N GLU A 113 -12.39 -3.70 16.91
CA GLU A 113 -12.56 -2.55 16.03
C GLU A 113 -11.24 -1.86 15.67
N ASP A 114 -10.15 -2.10 16.42
CA ASP A 114 -8.82 -1.50 16.18
C ASP A 114 -8.12 -2.07 14.94
N TYR A 115 -8.71 -3.07 14.28
CA TYR A 115 -8.13 -3.82 13.16
C TYR A 115 -9.05 -3.84 11.93
N TYR A 116 -8.43 -3.84 10.75
CA TYR A 116 -9.13 -4.09 9.49
C TYR A 116 -9.81 -5.47 9.51
N ASN A 117 -11.08 -5.55 9.10
CA ASN A 117 -11.80 -6.82 8.96
C ASN A 117 -11.27 -7.65 7.77
N TYR A 118 -10.81 -6.97 6.71
CA TYR A 118 -10.24 -7.59 5.52
C TYR A 118 -8.90 -6.99 5.09
N ILE A 119 -8.10 -7.80 4.41
CA ILE A 119 -6.96 -7.36 3.63
C ILE A 119 -7.22 -7.77 2.18
N CYS A 120 -7.17 -6.80 1.26
CA CYS A 120 -7.16 -7.06 -0.17
C CYS A 120 -5.71 -7.13 -0.62
N VAL A 121 -5.21 -8.34 -0.88
CA VAL A 121 -3.88 -8.54 -1.44
C VAL A 121 -3.95 -8.34 -2.95
N ILE A 122 -3.11 -7.48 -3.50
CA ILE A 122 -3.03 -7.15 -4.93
C ILE A 122 -1.58 -7.35 -5.38
N ASP A 123 -1.39 -7.99 -6.52
CA ASP A 123 -0.07 -8.25 -7.10
C ASP A 123 -0.18 -8.04 -8.62
N PHE A 124 0.46 -7.00 -9.16
CA PHE A 124 0.22 -6.57 -10.55
C PHE A 124 1.25 -7.15 -11.50
N GLU A 125 0.81 -7.95 -12.47
CA GLU A 125 1.63 -8.26 -13.64
C GLU A 125 1.57 -7.12 -14.65
N ALA A 126 2.71 -6.80 -15.25
CA ALA A 126 2.87 -5.69 -16.18
C ALA A 126 3.70 -6.07 -17.43
N THR A 127 3.53 -5.32 -18.52
CA THR A 127 4.41 -5.40 -19.69
C THR A 127 5.88 -5.18 -19.27
N CYS A 128 6.81 -5.91 -19.88
CA CYS A 128 8.25 -5.76 -19.60
C CYS A 128 9.12 -6.28 -20.76
N GLU A 129 10.42 -5.96 -20.70
CA GLU A 129 11.46 -6.47 -21.61
C GLU A 129 12.60 -7.13 -20.82
N GLU A 130 13.33 -8.04 -21.46
CA GLU A 130 14.54 -8.69 -20.90
C GLU A 130 15.57 -7.66 -20.42
N LYS A 131 15.69 -6.54 -21.16
CA LYS A 131 16.45 -5.37 -20.73
C LYS A 131 15.50 -4.41 -20.03
N ASN A 132 15.49 -4.47 -18.69
CA ASN A 132 14.74 -3.55 -17.85
C ASN A 132 15.32 -2.12 -17.94
N GLN A 133 14.97 -1.40 -19.00
CA GLN A 133 15.39 -0.02 -19.29
C GLN A 133 14.51 0.96 -18.49
N PRO A 134 15.08 1.96 -17.78
CA PRO A 134 14.29 2.91 -16.96
C PRO A 134 13.21 3.68 -17.73
N GLU A 135 13.44 3.87 -19.03
CA GLU A 135 12.56 4.52 -20.00
C GLU A 135 11.49 3.58 -20.61
N PHE A 136 11.39 2.32 -20.19
CA PHE A 136 10.31 1.41 -20.61
C PHE A 136 8.98 1.76 -19.91
N THR A 137 7.94 2.05 -20.69
CA THR A 137 6.60 2.34 -20.16
C THR A 137 5.85 1.04 -19.83
N HIS A 138 5.94 0.62 -18.58
CA HIS A 138 5.16 -0.49 -18.04
C HIS A 138 3.65 -0.20 -18.02
N GLU A 139 2.84 -1.16 -18.46
CA GLU A 139 1.39 -1.15 -18.41
C GLU A 139 0.90 -2.41 -17.70
N ILE A 140 -0.14 -2.30 -16.86
CA ILE A 140 -0.73 -3.45 -16.17
C ILE A 140 -1.37 -4.39 -17.20
N ILE A 141 -1.07 -5.69 -17.11
CA ILE A 141 -1.65 -6.76 -17.96
C ILE A 141 -2.42 -7.81 -17.14
N GLU A 142 -2.26 -7.85 -15.82
CA GLU A 142 -3.16 -8.60 -14.93
C GLU A 142 -3.49 -7.79 -13.66
N PHE A 143 -4.75 -7.89 -13.22
CA PHE A 143 -5.28 -7.27 -12.01
C PHE A 143 -5.95 -8.34 -11.11
N PRO A 144 -5.16 -9.18 -10.42
CA PRO A 144 -5.67 -10.11 -9.41
C PRO A 144 -5.88 -9.41 -8.05
N ILE A 145 -6.87 -9.88 -7.29
CA ILE A 145 -7.12 -9.46 -5.91
C ILE A 145 -7.55 -10.67 -5.07
N VAL A 146 -6.87 -10.91 -3.95
CA VAL A 146 -7.22 -11.96 -2.98
C VAL A 146 -7.79 -11.31 -1.72
N LEU A 147 -9.02 -11.69 -1.34
CA LEU A 147 -9.71 -11.17 -0.16
C LEU A 147 -9.48 -12.06 1.06
N LEU A 148 -8.66 -11.60 2.00
CA LEU A 148 -8.33 -12.28 3.25
C LEU A 148 -9.15 -11.70 4.41
N ASN A 149 -9.98 -12.52 5.08
CA ASN A 149 -10.63 -12.15 6.33
C ASN A 149 -9.64 -12.27 7.51
N THR A 150 -9.48 -11.21 8.29
CA THR A 150 -8.47 -11.15 9.38
C THR A 150 -8.89 -11.88 10.65
N GLN A 151 -10.18 -12.17 10.83
CA GLN A 151 -10.74 -12.89 11.98
C GLN A 151 -10.64 -14.41 11.78
N THR A 152 -10.95 -14.89 10.57
CA THR A 152 -10.87 -16.32 10.22
C THR A 152 -9.48 -16.74 9.73
N LEU A 153 -8.68 -15.78 9.23
CA LEU A 153 -7.41 -16.00 8.54
C LEU A 153 -7.56 -16.88 7.28
N GLN A 154 -8.72 -16.79 6.62
CA GLN A 154 -9.05 -17.51 5.39
C GLN A 154 -9.27 -16.56 4.21
N ILE A 155 -8.91 -17.02 3.01
CA ILE A 155 -9.31 -16.38 1.76
C ILE A 155 -10.79 -16.63 1.58
N GLU A 156 -11.59 -15.56 1.44
CA GLU A 156 -13.04 -15.67 1.23
C GLU A 156 -13.46 -15.50 -0.23
N ASP A 157 -12.67 -14.78 -1.03
CA ASP A 157 -12.89 -14.66 -2.48
C ASP A 157 -11.61 -14.25 -3.22
N THR A 158 -11.59 -14.46 -4.54
CA THR A 158 -10.52 -14.06 -5.45
C THR A 158 -11.10 -13.45 -6.73
N PHE A 159 -10.66 -12.25 -7.06
CA PHE A 159 -10.94 -11.59 -8.34
C PHE A 159 -9.70 -11.69 -9.25
N GLN A 160 -9.90 -11.88 -10.55
CA GLN A 160 -8.82 -11.94 -11.53
C GLN A 160 -9.32 -11.43 -12.89
N GLN A 161 -8.58 -10.51 -13.50
CA GLN A 161 -8.84 -10.00 -14.84
C GLN A 161 -7.51 -9.71 -15.54
N TYR A 162 -7.38 -10.16 -16.78
CA TYR A 162 -6.38 -9.62 -17.69
C TYR A 162 -6.77 -8.21 -18.13
N VAL A 163 -5.77 -7.39 -18.43
CA VAL A 163 -5.89 -6.02 -18.89
C VAL A 163 -5.22 -5.92 -20.26
N LYS A 164 -5.83 -5.17 -21.17
CA LYS A 164 -5.26 -4.90 -22.49
C LYS A 164 -4.33 -3.67 -22.44
N PRO A 165 -3.04 -3.79 -22.78
CA PRO A 165 -2.15 -2.64 -22.94
C PRO A 165 -2.44 -1.88 -24.24
N GLU A 166 -2.22 -0.56 -24.23
CA GLU A 166 -2.50 0.36 -25.33
C GLU A 166 -1.23 0.98 -25.93
N ILE A 167 -0.19 1.20 -25.10
CA ILE A 167 1.09 1.80 -25.52
C ILE A 167 2.01 0.73 -26.12
N ASN A 168 2.06 -0.44 -25.49
CA ASN A 168 2.83 -1.61 -25.91
C ASN A 168 1.91 -2.85 -26.08
N PRO A 169 1.03 -2.91 -27.11
CA PRO A 169 0.03 -3.98 -27.25
C PRO A 169 0.57 -5.39 -27.51
N GLN A 170 1.85 -5.51 -27.90
CA GLN A 170 2.52 -6.79 -28.12
C GLN A 170 3.43 -7.10 -26.92
N LEU A 171 3.17 -8.20 -26.23
CA LEU A 171 4.03 -8.68 -25.16
C LEU A 171 5.36 -9.17 -25.73
N SER A 172 6.47 -8.91 -25.02
CA SER A 172 7.77 -9.50 -25.35
C SER A 172 7.80 -10.99 -24.99
N ASP A 173 8.62 -11.78 -25.69
CA ASP A 173 8.84 -13.19 -25.33
C ASP A 173 9.30 -13.34 -23.86
N PHE A 174 10.07 -12.38 -23.35
CA PHE A 174 10.48 -12.34 -21.94
C PHE A 174 9.28 -12.17 -21.00
N CYS A 175 8.39 -11.21 -21.28
CA CYS A 175 7.17 -10.97 -20.50
C CYS A 175 6.25 -12.20 -20.49
N ILE A 176 6.04 -12.83 -21.65
CA ILE A 176 5.24 -14.06 -21.78
C ILE A 176 5.85 -15.21 -20.96
N ASN A 177 7.18 -15.40 -21.01
CA ASN A 177 7.85 -16.46 -20.27
C ASN A 177 7.97 -16.19 -18.75
N LEU A 178 7.99 -14.92 -18.32
CA LEU A 178 8.07 -14.54 -16.92
C LEU A 178 6.71 -14.66 -16.21
N THR A 179 5.66 -14.14 -16.85
CA THR A 179 4.30 -14.04 -16.27
C THR A 179 3.43 -15.26 -16.60
N GLY A 180 3.72 -15.97 -17.69
CA GLY A 180 2.85 -17.01 -18.26
C GLY A 180 1.66 -16.46 -19.05
N ILE A 181 1.49 -15.14 -19.15
CA ILE A 181 0.38 -14.48 -19.84
C ILE A 181 0.64 -14.49 -21.35
N SER A 182 -0.26 -15.11 -22.12
CA SER A 182 -0.14 -15.14 -23.58
C SER A 182 -0.72 -13.89 -24.23
N GLN A 183 -0.20 -13.56 -25.41
CA GLN A 183 -0.72 -12.47 -26.27
C GLN A 183 -2.24 -12.58 -26.52
N GLU A 184 -2.77 -13.79 -26.68
CA GLU A 184 -4.19 -14.04 -26.90
C GLU A 184 -5.07 -13.61 -25.70
N LEU A 185 -4.55 -13.66 -24.48
CA LEU A 185 -5.29 -13.24 -23.27
C LEU A 185 -5.42 -11.71 -23.22
N VAL A 186 -4.33 -10.97 -23.45
CA VAL A 186 -4.35 -9.50 -23.45
C VAL A 186 -5.08 -8.90 -24.66
N GLU A 187 -5.05 -9.57 -25.82
CA GLU A 187 -5.83 -9.12 -27.00
C GLU A 187 -7.35 -9.22 -26.79
N LYS A 188 -7.78 -10.22 -26.00
CA LYS A 188 -9.18 -10.46 -25.62
C LYS A 188 -9.59 -9.75 -24.32
N ALA A 189 -8.64 -9.16 -23.61
CA ALA A 189 -8.89 -8.42 -22.39
C ALA A 189 -9.59 -7.08 -22.66
N ASP A 190 -10.09 -6.48 -21.59
CA ASP A 190 -10.62 -5.12 -21.60
C ASP A 190 -9.53 -4.11 -21.20
N GLU A 191 -9.67 -2.87 -21.67
CA GLU A 191 -8.81 -1.74 -21.31
C GLU A 191 -8.84 -1.47 -19.79
N PHE A 192 -7.72 -0.97 -19.24
CA PHE A 192 -7.53 -0.77 -17.81
C PHE A 192 -8.70 -0.04 -17.09
N PRO A 193 -9.28 1.06 -17.61
CA PRO A 193 -10.37 1.76 -16.93
C PRO A 193 -11.62 0.88 -16.71
N LYS A 194 -11.88 -0.04 -17.64
CA LYS A 194 -13.03 -0.95 -17.60
C LYS A 194 -12.80 -2.13 -16.65
N VAL A 195 -11.55 -2.60 -16.54
CA VAL A 195 -11.15 -3.59 -15.52
C VAL A 195 -11.17 -2.97 -14.12
N LEU A 196 -10.64 -1.75 -13.96
CA LEU A 196 -10.69 -1.00 -12.70
C LEU A 196 -12.13 -0.76 -12.22
N GLN A 197 -13.07 -0.46 -13.13
CA GLN A 197 -14.48 -0.35 -12.79
C GLN A 197 -15.05 -1.67 -12.24
N ARG A 198 -14.71 -2.83 -12.85
CA ARG A 198 -15.11 -4.15 -12.32
C ARG A 198 -14.50 -4.44 -10.94
N VAL A 199 -13.24 -4.09 -10.72
CA VAL A 199 -12.58 -4.19 -9.40
C VAL A 199 -13.37 -3.40 -8.36
N VAL A 200 -13.66 -2.13 -8.64
CA VAL A 200 -14.39 -1.23 -7.74
C VAL A 200 -15.80 -1.76 -7.45
N ASP A 201 -16.51 -2.30 -8.46
CA ASP A 201 -17.85 -2.84 -8.27
C ASP A 201 -17.87 -4.21 -7.57
N TRP A 202 -16.83 -5.04 -7.72
CA TRP A 202 -16.64 -6.24 -6.91
C TRP A 202 -16.33 -5.88 -5.44
N MET A 203 -15.46 -4.91 -5.18
CA MET A 203 -15.19 -4.44 -3.81
C MET A 203 -16.46 -3.88 -3.12
N LYS A 204 -17.33 -3.18 -3.86
CA LYS A 204 -18.66 -2.75 -3.35
C LYS A 204 -19.57 -3.92 -3.01
N GLN A 205 -19.58 -4.98 -3.82
CA GLN A 205 -20.36 -6.21 -3.55
C GLN A 205 -19.90 -6.94 -2.28
N LYS A 206 -18.66 -6.70 -1.84
CA LYS A 206 -18.09 -7.20 -0.58
C LYS A 206 -18.28 -6.23 0.60
N GLU A 207 -19.00 -5.12 0.41
CA GLU A 207 -19.30 -4.09 1.42
C GLU A 207 -18.04 -3.47 2.07
N LEU A 208 -16.93 -3.46 1.35
CA LEU A 208 -15.64 -2.94 1.80
C LEU A 208 -15.65 -1.41 1.83
N GLY A 209 -15.26 -0.84 2.97
CA GLY A 209 -15.27 0.61 3.20
C GLY A 209 -16.64 1.19 3.55
N SER A 210 -17.72 0.39 3.53
CA SER A 210 -19.06 0.80 3.96
C SER A 210 -19.50 0.09 5.24
N LYS A 211 -19.37 -1.23 5.29
CA LYS A 211 -19.71 -2.09 6.44
C LYS A 211 -18.47 -2.71 7.09
N TYR A 212 -17.47 -3.03 6.28
CA TYR A 212 -16.24 -3.67 6.72
C TYR A 212 -15.03 -2.75 6.52
N SER A 213 -14.20 -2.62 7.55
CA SER A 213 -12.90 -1.96 7.44
C SER A 213 -11.95 -2.85 6.63
N TYR A 214 -11.16 -2.26 5.73
CA TYR A 214 -10.18 -2.99 4.93
C TYR A 214 -8.92 -2.16 4.66
N CYS A 215 -7.83 -2.85 4.33
CA CYS A 215 -6.65 -2.22 3.73
C CYS A 215 -6.22 -2.96 2.45
N LEU A 216 -5.41 -2.30 1.64
CA LEU A 216 -4.68 -2.94 0.54
C LEU A 216 -3.33 -3.44 1.04
N LEU A 217 -2.85 -4.55 0.47
CA LEU A 217 -1.51 -5.08 0.68
C LEU A 217 -0.92 -5.51 -0.67
N THR A 218 0.34 -5.15 -0.92
CA THR A 218 1.12 -5.52 -2.11
C THR A 218 2.48 -6.05 -1.66
N ASP A 219 3.16 -6.86 -2.46
CA ASP A 219 4.57 -7.18 -2.17
C ASP A 219 5.46 -6.02 -2.66
N GLY A 220 5.76 -5.11 -1.74
CA GLY A 220 6.51 -3.89 -2.03
C GLY A 220 8.00 -4.18 -2.24
N TYR A 221 8.43 -4.35 -3.49
CA TYR A 221 9.84 -4.51 -3.82
C TYR A 221 10.64 -3.27 -3.38
N VAL A 222 11.48 -3.44 -2.36
CA VAL A 222 12.41 -2.39 -1.93
C VAL A 222 13.51 -2.30 -2.99
N LEU A 223 13.43 -1.28 -3.85
CA LEU A 223 14.54 -0.86 -4.70
C LEU A 223 15.69 -0.41 -3.80
N GLY A 224 16.57 -1.34 -3.46
CA GLY A 224 17.77 -1.10 -2.68
C GLY A 224 18.65 -0.10 -3.42
N THR A 225 18.79 1.10 -2.88
CA THR A 225 19.78 2.08 -3.35
C THR A 225 21.16 1.64 -2.87
N ASP A 226 21.71 0.60 -3.50
CA ASP A 226 23.12 0.23 -3.39
C ASP A 226 23.97 1.29 -4.10
N ILE A 227 24.16 2.40 -3.39
CA ILE A 227 25.10 3.46 -3.77
C ILE A 227 26.51 2.93 -3.50
N HIS A 228 27.30 2.80 -4.57
CA HIS A 228 28.73 2.46 -4.56
C HIS A 228 29.50 3.55 -5.31
#